data_AF-G3BC14-F1
#
_entry.id   AF-G3BC14-F1
#
_cell.length_a   1.000
_cell.length_b   1.000
_cell.length_c   1.000
_cell.angle_alpha   90.00
_cell.angle_beta   90.00
_cell.angle_gamma   90.00
#
_symmetry.space_group_name_H-M   'P 1'
#
loop_
_entity.id
_entity.type
_entity.pdbx_description
1 polymer ?
#
loop_
_entity_poly.entity_id
_entity_poly.type
_entity_poly.pdbx_seq_one_letter_code
_entity_poly.pdbx_strand_id
1 'polypeptide(L)'
;MRIKKRGTSGNAKNFITRTQAVKRLQISLADFRRLCIFKGIYPREPRNKKKANKGSTAPVTFYYAKDISYLMHEPVLHKFREHKTFAKKLQKALGRGEIRDAEKLEQNRPRYTLDHVIKERYPTFLDALRDLDDPLNMLFLFANMPSTDKVSARITKQAETLTNQWLAYVTKQRLLKKVFVSIKGIYYEANVKGQEVRWLVPFKFPTMIPSDVDFRIMLTFLEFYSTLLHFVLYRLY
;
A
#
# COMPACT_ATOMS: atom_id res chain seq x y z
N MET A 1 -3.58 34.92 -31.95
CA MET A 1 -3.42 33.58 -31.33
C MET A 1 -4.39 32.60 -31.98
N ARG A 2 -3.95 31.41 -32.43
CA ARG A 2 -4.83 30.36 -32.99
C ARG A 2 -5.89 29.91 -31.96
N ILE A 3 -7.12 29.63 -32.42
CA ILE A 3 -8.24 29.14 -31.58
C ILE A 3 -7.82 27.84 -30.88
N LYS A 4 -7.92 27.81 -29.54
CA LYS A 4 -7.58 26.62 -28.74
C LYS A 4 -8.67 25.55 -28.89
N LYS A 5 -8.27 24.31 -29.19
CA LYS A 5 -9.20 23.16 -29.28
C LYS A 5 -9.86 22.88 -27.93
N ARG A 6 -11.17 22.60 -27.93
CA ARG A 6 -11.92 22.24 -26.71
C ARG A 6 -11.30 21.00 -26.04
N GLY A 7 -11.23 21.00 -24.72
CA GLY A 7 -10.67 19.89 -23.93
C GLY A 7 -9.14 19.86 -23.83
N THR A 8 -8.42 20.85 -24.36
CA THR A 8 -6.95 20.92 -24.27
C THR A 8 -6.43 21.73 -23.08
N SER A 9 -7.32 22.41 -22.34
CA SER A 9 -6.99 23.28 -21.21
C SER A 9 -7.95 23.10 -20.03
N GLY A 10 -7.50 23.52 -18.84
CA GLY A 10 -8.29 23.46 -17.61
C GLY A 10 -8.49 22.03 -17.08
N ASN A 11 -9.66 21.76 -16.51
CA ASN A 11 -9.98 20.47 -15.88
C ASN A 11 -9.81 19.26 -16.81
N ALA A 12 -10.00 19.43 -18.12
CA ALA A 12 -9.79 18.35 -19.09
C ALA A 12 -8.32 17.91 -19.21
N LYS A 13 -7.36 18.80 -18.91
CA LYS A 13 -5.93 18.49 -18.87
C LYS A 13 -5.45 18.07 -17.48
N ASN A 14 -6.03 18.65 -16.44
CA ASN A 14 -5.59 18.42 -15.06
C ASN A 14 -5.98 17.04 -14.52
N PHE A 15 -7.06 16.46 -15.03
CA PHE A 15 -7.57 15.18 -14.59
C PHE A 15 -7.46 14.13 -15.69
N ILE A 16 -7.19 12.90 -15.28
CA ILE A 16 -7.14 11.71 -16.13
C ILE A 16 -8.02 10.64 -15.52
N THR A 17 -8.77 9.91 -16.35
CA THR A 17 -9.61 8.82 -15.85
C THR A 17 -8.76 7.61 -15.46
N ARG A 18 -9.26 6.78 -14.54
CA ARG A 18 -8.59 5.52 -14.15
C ARG A 18 -8.18 4.67 -15.36
N THR A 19 -9.08 4.50 -16.32
CA THR A 19 -8.82 3.71 -17.54
C THR A 19 -7.69 4.31 -18.39
N GLN A 20 -7.67 5.64 -18.52
CA GLN A 20 -6.61 6.34 -19.24
C GLN A 20 -5.26 6.26 -18.49
N ALA A 21 -5.27 6.36 -17.16
CA ALA A 21 -4.07 6.23 -16.34
C ALA A 21 -3.44 4.85 -16.45
N VAL A 22 -4.25 3.78 -16.32
CA VAL A 22 -3.80 2.38 -16.48
C VAL A 22 -3.21 2.16 -17.87
N LYS A 23 -3.88 2.65 -18.93
CA LYS A 23 -3.39 2.54 -20.31
C LYS A 23 -2.07 3.28 -20.51
N ARG A 24 -1.92 4.47 -19.92
CA ARG A 24 -0.71 5.30 -20.02
C ARG A 24 0.48 4.69 -19.27
N LEU A 25 0.25 4.08 -18.12
CA LEU A 25 1.30 3.40 -17.34
C LEU A 25 1.62 1.98 -17.83
N GLN A 26 0.82 1.42 -18.75
CA GLN A 26 1.00 0.09 -19.36
C GLN A 26 1.04 -1.07 -18.35
N ILE A 27 0.32 -0.94 -17.24
CA ILE A 27 0.22 -1.94 -16.17
C ILE A 27 -1.20 -2.48 -16.05
N SER A 28 -1.39 -3.54 -15.26
CA SER A 28 -2.72 -4.06 -14.96
C SER A 28 -3.48 -3.12 -14.00
N LEU A 29 -4.80 -3.26 -13.89
CA LEU A 29 -5.59 -2.50 -12.91
C LEU A 29 -5.17 -2.85 -11.47
N ALA A 30 -4.83 -4.11 -11.21
CA ALA A 30 -4.37 -4.56 -9.90
C ALA A 30 -3.05 -3.88 -9.52
N ASP A 31 -2.07 -3.91 -10.41
CA ASP A 31 -0.76 -3.27 -10.16
C ASP A 31 -0.87 -1.75 -10.07
N PHE A 32 -1.78 -1.14 -10.83
CA PHE A 32 -2.07 0.29 -10.72
C PHE A 32 -2.59 0.65 -9.33
N ARG A 33 -3.56 -0.11 -8.79
CA ARG A 33 -4.05 0.11 -7.42
C ARG A 33 -2.92 -0.02 -6.41
N ARG A 34 -2.04 -1.01 -6.58
CA ARG A 34 -0.90 -1.22 -5.67
C ARG A 34 0.07 -0.05 -5.69
N LEU A 35 0.43 0.41 -6.87
CA LEU A 35 1.32 1.55 -7.05
C LEU A 35 0.71 2.84 -6.46
N CYS A 36 -0.59 3.04 -6.63
CA CYS A 36 -1.30 4.16 -6.01
C CYS A 36 -1.24 4.12 -4.47
N ILE A 37 -1.36 2.93 -3.86
CA ILE A 37 -1.25 2.76 -2.40
C ILE A 37 0.16 3.12 -1.92
N PHE A 38 1.19 2.56 -2.57
CA PHE A 38 2.58 2.82 -2.19
C PHE A 38 2.95 4.30 -2.24
N LYS A 39 2.55 5.00 -3.33
CA LYS A 39 2.85 6.42 -3.51
C LYS A 39 1.84 7.36 -2.86
N GLY A 40 0.78 6.85 -2.23
CA GLY A 40 -0.26 7.67 -1.61
C GLY A 40 -1.04 8.53 -2.61
N ILE A 41 -1.30 8.00 -3.81
CA ILE A 41 -2.08 8.69 -4.85
C ILE A 41 -3.53 8.28 -4.75
N TYR A 42 -4.37 9.24 -4.37
CA TYR A 42 -5.79 9.04 -4.15
C TYR A 42 -6.63 9.55 -5.32
N PRO A 43 -7.81 8.95 -5.56
CA PRO A 43 -8.76 9.49 -6.52
C PRO A 43 -9.24 10.88 -6.10
N ARG A 44 -9.58 11.71 -7.08
CA ARG A 44 -9.98 13.11 -6.90
C ARG A 44 -11.27 13.41 -7.62
N GLU A 45 -12.09 14.29 -7.04
CA GLU A 45 -13.29 14.77 -7.68
C GLU A 45 -13.05 16.13 -8.37
N PRO A 46 -13.19 16.23 -9.69
CA PRO A 46 -13.09 17.51 -10.38
C PRO A 46 -14.30 18.39 -10.06
N ARG A 47 -14.07 19.67 -9.75
CA ARG A 47 -15.15 20.66 -9.50
C ARG A 47 -16.19 20.72 -10.62
N ASN A 48 -15.78 20.50 -11.87
CA ASN A 48 -16.69 20.41 -13.01
C ASN A 48 -16.48 19.08 -13.75
N LYS A 49 -17.29 18.08 -13.38
CA LYS A 49 -17.25 16.71 -13.91
C LYS A 49 -17.48 16.66 -15.42
N LYS A 50 -18.41 17.46 -15.96
CA LYS A 50 -18.69 17.56 -17.40
C LYS A 50 -17.46 18.01 -18.20
N LYS A 51 -16.73 19.03 -17.73
CA LYS A 51 -15.51 19.50 -18.40
C LYS A 51 -14.38 18.48 -18.35
N ALA A 52 -14.22 17.76 -17.23
CA ALA A 52 -13.18 16.74 -17.09
C ALA A 52 -13.47 15.48 -17.93
N ASN A 53 -14.75 15.09 -18.04
CA ASN A 53 -15.18 13.88 -18.72
C ASN A 53 -15.65 14.12 -20.17
N LYS A 54 -15.12 15.14 -20.84
CA LYS A 54 -15.45 15.48 -22.24
C LYS A 54 -16.96 15.57 -22.53
N GLY A 55 -17.75 16.05 -21.57
CA GLY A 55 -19.20 16.23 -21.67
C GLY A 55 -20.03 15.15 -20.96
N SER A 56 -19.44 14.00 -20.60
CA SER A 56 -20.18 12.91 -19.93
C SER A 56 -20.40 13.16 -18.44
N THR A 57 -21.56 12.76 -17.92
CA THR A 57 -21.92 12.79 -16.50
C THR A 57 -21.77 11.43 -15.81
N ALA A 58 -21.23 10.43 -16.52
CA ALA A 58 -21.06 9.09 -15.96
C ALA A 58 -20.16 9.10 -14.70
N PRO A 59 -20.44 8.24 -13.72
CA PRO A 59 -19.59 8.10 -12.54
C PRO A 59 -18.23 7.52 -12.95
N VAL A 60 -17.18 8.34 -12.85
CA VAL A 60 -15.83 7.97 -13.23
C VAL A 60 -14.86 8.41 -12.14
N THR A 61 -13.90 7.54 -11.84
CA THR A 61 -12.78 7.85 -10.95
C THR A 61 -11.71 8.65 -11.70
N PHE A 62 -11.40 9.84 -11.20
CA PHE A 62 -10.35 10.69 -11.74
C PHE A 62 -9.11 10.70 -10.83
N TYR A 63 -7.96 10.92 -11.44
CA TYR A 63 -6.68 11.18 -10.79
C TYR A 63 -6.10 12.47 -11.37
N TYR A 64 -5.18 13.13 -10.66
CA TYR A 64 -4.45 14.23 -11.27
C TYR A 64 -3.48 13.71 -12.32
N ALA A 65 -3.45 14.38 -13.47
CA ALA A 65 -2.52 14.04 -14.55
C ALA A 65 -1.05 14.21 -14.13
N LYS A 66 -0.76 15.15 -13.21
CA LYS A 66 0.57 15.35 -12.62
C LYS A 66 1.03 14.13 -11.83
N ASP A 67 0.16 13.58 -10.98
CA ASP A 67 0.46 12.40 -10.16
C ASP A 67 0.73 11.17 -11.04
N ILE A 68 -0.04 10.99 -12.11
CA ILE A 68 0.21 9.89 -13.06
C ILE A 68 1.53 10.11 -13.84
N SER A 69 1.89 11.35 -14.14
CA SER A 69 3.18 11.66 -14.74
C SER A 69 4.33 11.36 -13.77
N TYR A 70 4.12 11.60 -12.47
CA TYR A 70 5.08 11.27 -11.43
C TYR A 70 5.30 9.75 -11.33
N LEU A 71 4.22 8.97 -11.32
CA LEU A 71 4.27 7.50 -11.32
C LEU A 71 5.05 6.91 -12.50
N MET A 72 5.11 7.61 -13.62
CA MET A 72 5.79 7.12 -14.83
C MET A 72 7.30 6.93 -14.63
N HIS A 73 7.89 7.68 -13.70
CA HIS A 73 9.32 7.65 -13.38
C HIS A 73 9.64 6.80 -12.15
N GLU A 74 8.64 6.11 -11.59
CA GLU A 74 8.81 5.35 -10.34
C GLU A 74 9.58 4.04 -10.58
N PRO A 75 10.66 3.74 -9.82
CA PRO A 75 11.40 2.48 -9.98
C PRO A 75 10.54 1.22 -9.75
N VAL A 76 9.58 1.27 -8.81
CA VAL A 76 8.64 0.16 -8.56
C VAL A 76 7.81 -0.18 -9.81
N LEU A 77 7.46 0.81 -10.64
CA LEU A 77 6.73 0.59 -11.89
C LEU A 77 7.52 -0.29 -12.85
N HIS A 78 8.84 -0.08 -12.96
CA HIS A 78 9.70 -0.90 -13.80
C HIS A 78 9.73 -2.35 -13.31
N LYS A 79 9.82 -2.56 -11.99
CA LYS A 79 9.75 -3.91 -11.40
C LYS A 79 8.42 -4.61 -11.64
N PHE A 80 7.29 -3.90 -11.64
CA PHE A 80 6.00 -4.49 -12.02
C PHE A 80 5.97 -4.93 -13.49
N ARG A 81 6.60 -4.16 -14.39
CA ARG A 81 6.72 -4.55 -15.80
C ARG A 81 7.64 -5.76 -15.98
N GLU A 82 8.76 -5.82 -15.26
CA GLU A 82 9.66 -6.99 -15.21
C GLU A 82 8.93 -8.23 -14.67
N HIS A 83 8.14 -8.08 -13.61
CA HIS A 83 7.38 -9.19 -13.05
C HIS A 83 6.34 -9.73 -14.04
N LYS A 84 5.70 -8.84 -14.82
CA LYS A 84 4.76 -9.24 -15.88
C LYS A 84 5.44 -10.01 -17.01
N THR A 85 6.65 -9.62 -17.43
CA THR A 85 7.40 -10.37 -18.44
C THR A 85 7.92 -11.69 -17.90
N PHE A 86 8.37 -11.72 -16.64
CA PHE A 86 8.73 -12.92 -15.90
C PHE A 86 7.57 -13.93 -15.84
N ALA A 87 6.38 -13.50 -15.42
CA ALA A 87 5.20 -14.37 -15.31
C ALA A 87 4.82 -15.00 -16.67
N LYS A 88 4.92 -14.23 -17.76
CA LYS A 88 4.70 -14.75 -19.12
C LYS A 88 5.74 -15.80 -19.53
N LYS A 89 7.02 -15.57 -19.21
CA LYS A 89 8.10 -16.52 -19.50
C LYS A 89 7.93 -17.81 -18.70
N LEU A 90 7.61 -17.70 -17.42
CA LEU A 90 7.35 -18.84 -16.55
C LEU A 90 6.17 -19.68 -17.06
N GLN A 91 5.05 -19.03 -17.39
CA GLN A 91 3.89 -19.73 -17.96
C GLN A 91 4.21 -20.44 -19.28
N LYS A 92 5.05 -19.82 -20.12
CA LYS A 92 5.50 -20.43 -21.39
C LYS A 92 6.41 -21.64 -21.16
N ALA A 93 7.35 -21.59 -20.22
CA ALA A 93 8.22 -22.70 -19.87
C ALA A 93 7.43 -23.87 -19.26
N LEU A 94 6.53 -23.57 -18.32
CA LEU A 94 5.62 -24.57 -17.74
C LEU A 94 4.71 -25.21 -18.78
N GLY A 95 4.14 -24.42 -19.70
CA GLY A 95 3.30 -24.93 -20.79
C GLY A 95 4.06 -25.81 -21.81
N ARG A 96 5.39 -25.70 -21.86
CA ARG A 96 6.27 -26.57 -22.66
C ARG A 96 6.78 -27.80 -21.91
N GLY A 97 6.52 -27.89 -20.59
CA GLY A 97 7.07 -28.94 -19.74
C GLY A 97 8.55 -28.75 -19.39
N GLU A 98 9.14 -27.58 -19.63
CA GLU A 98 10.54 -27.27 -19.35
C GLU A 98 10.72 -26.94 -17.85
N ILE A 99 10.68 -27.96 -16.98
CA ILE A 99 10.67 -27.80 -15.51
C ILE A 99 11.96 -27.12 -15.00
N ARG A 100 13.13 -27.53 -15.50
CA ARG A 100 14.43 -26.97 -15.08
C ARG A 100 14.56 -25.47 -15.39
N ASP A 101 14.08 -25.05 -16.56
CA ASP A 101 14.10 -23.65 -16.94
C ASP A 101 13.08 -22.84 -16.13
N ALA A 102 11.92 -23.42 -15.80
CA ALA A 102 10.94 -22.82 -14.91
C ALA A 102 11.52 -22.61 -13.49
N GLU A 103 12.24 -23.59 -12.94
CA GLU A 103 12.92 -23.47 -11.65
C GLU A 103 14.00 -22.37 -11.66
N LYS A 104 14.83 -22.34 -12.71
CA LYS A 104 15.86 -21.30 -12.87
C LYS A 104 15.24 -19.90 -13.00
N LEU A 105 14.12 -19.78 -13.69
CA LEU A 105 13.36 -18.54 -13.76
C LEU A 105 12.85 -18.15 -12.37
N GLU A 106 12.24 -19.09 -11.64
CA GLU A 106 11.69 -18.85 -10.31
C GLU A 106 12.74 -18.38 -9.28
N GLN A 107 13.96 -18.93 -9.34
CA GLN A 107 15.10 -18.45 -8.54
C GLN A 107 15.46 -16.99 -8.85
N ASN A 108 15.33 -16.58 -10.12
CA ASN A 108 15.62 -15.23 -10.58
C ASN A 108 14.38 -14.31 -10.56
N ARG A 109 13.37 -14.63 -9.75
CA ARG A 109 12.15 -13.83 -9.63
C ARG A 109 12.49 -12.36 -9.28
N PRO A 110 12.01 -11.38 -10.07
CA PRO A 110 12.27 -9.97 -9.78
C PRO A 110 11.59 -9.57 -8.47
N ARG A 111 12.38 -9.03 -7.53
CA ARG A 111 11.89 -8.46 -6.26
C ARG A 111 12.00 -6.95 -6.33
N TYR A 112 11.03 -6.26 -5.74
CA TYR A 112 11.08 -4.82 -5.51
C TYR A 112 11.22 -4.56 -4.02
N THR A 113 11.75 -3.39 -3.68
CA THR A 113 11.79 -2.87 -2.30
C THR A 113 11.03 -1.57 -2.23
N LEU A 114 10.50 -1.24 -1.05
CA LEU A 114 9.72 -0.02 -0.81
C LEU A 114 10.54 1.06 -0.09
N ASP A 115 11.82 0.80 0.17
CA ASP A 115 12.70 1.64 0.99
C ASP A 115 12.78 3.09 0.50
N HIS A 116 12.93 3.27 -0.82
CA HIS A 116 12.96 4.59 -1.45
C HIS A 116 11.61 5.30 -1.34
N VAL A 117 10.52 4.56 -1.47
CA VAL A 117 9.15 5.09 -1.34
C VAL A 117 8.90 5.58 0.09
N ILE A 118 9.32 4.82 1.10
CA ILE A 118 9.20 5.18 2.50
C ILE A 118 9.98 6.46 2.80
N LYS A 119 11.26 6.52 2.38
CA LYS A 119 12.12 7.70 2.60
C LYS A 119 11.60 8.95 1.90
N GLU A 120 10.98 8.80 0.74
CA GLU A 120 10.38 9.91 0.01
C GLU A 120 9.08 10.40 0.67
N ARG A 121 8.21 9.47 1.13
CA ARG A 121 6.97 9.84 1.84
C ARG A 121 7.23 10.43 3.22
N TYR A 122 8.27 9.96 3.89
CA TYR A 122 8.63 10.34 5.25
C TYR A 122 10.09 10.83 5.28
N PRO A 123 10.35 12.09 4.87
CA PRO A 123 11.71 12.63 4.83
C PRO A 123 12.35 12.69 6.21
N THR A 124 11.55 12.88 7.27
CA THR A 124 12.03 12.87 8.64
C THR A 124 11.43 11.71 9.44
N PHE A 125 12.15 11.30 10.48
CA PHE A 125 11.69 10.25 11.38
C PHE A 125 10.46 10.65 12.20
N LEU A 126 10.32 11.93 12.54
CA LEU A 126 9.14 12.42 13.24
C LEU A 126 7.90 12.34 12.35
N ASP A 127 8.03 12.56 11.03
CA ASP A 127 6.92 12.38 10.10
C ASP A 127 6.48 10.92 10.02
N ALA A 128 7.43 9.97 10.03
CA ALA A 128 7.12 8.55 10.10
C ALA A 128 6.42 8.16 11.41
N LEU A 129 6.82 8.73 12.55
CA LEU A 129 6.18 8.48 13.85
C LEU A 129 4.76 9.06 13.93
N ARG A 130 4.50 10.22 13.33
CA ARG A 130 3.17 10.86 13.32
C ARG A 130 2.12 10.01 12.60
N ASP A 131 2.53 9.31 11.54
CA ASP A 131 1.66 8.48 10.73
C ASP A 131 1.59 7.02 11.22
N LEU A 132 2.19 6.69 12.38
CA LEU A 132 2.36 5.30 12.82
C LEU A 132 1.08 4.65 13.38
N ASP A 133 0.06 5.44 13.71
CA ASP A 133 -1.21 4.96 14.28
C ASP A 133 -1.91 3.94 13.37
N ASP A 134 -2.12 4.27 12.09
CA ASP A 134 -2.80 3.38 11.12
C ASP A 134 -1.99 2.09 10.81
N PRO A 135 -0.67 2.16 10.56
CA PRO A 135 0.20 0.99 10.47
C PRO A 135 0.05 0.02 11.65
N LEU A 136 0.10 0.54 12.89
CA LEU A 136 0.00 -0.30 14.08
C LEU A 136 -1.37 -0.98 14.17
N ASN A 137 -2.45 -0.23 13.95
CA ASN A 137 -3.81 -0.79 13.98
C ASN A 137 -3.97 -1.96 12.99
N MET A 138 -3.50 -1.80 11.75
CA MET A 138 -3.57 -2.89 10.77
C MET A 138 -2.66 -4.06 11.14
N LEU A 139 -1.45 -3.81 11.60
CA LEU A 139 -0.53 -4.90 11.97
C LEU A 139 -1.08 -5.71 13.15
N PHE A 140 -1.64 -5.08 14.18
CA PHE A 140 -2.29 -5.77 15.29
C PHE A 140 -3.54 -6.55 14.85
N LEU A 141 -4.31 -6.03 13.90
CA LEU A 141 -5.44 -6.76 13.32
C LEU A 141 -4.98 -8.03 12.59
N PHE A 142 -3.97 -7.92 11.72
CA PHE A 142 -3.46 -9.06 10.95
C PHE A 142 -2.68 -10.06 11.79
N ALA A 143 -2.05 -9.62 12.89
CA ALA A 143 -1.40 -10.52 13.85
C ALA A 143 -2.40 -11.44 14.57
N ASN A 144 -3.63 -10.97 14.79
CA ASN A 144 -4.69 -11.75 15.44
C ASN A 144 -5.55 -12.56 14.44
N MET A 145 -5.36 -12.39 13.14
CA MET A 145 -6.17 -13.05 12.11
C MET A 145 -5.68 -14.48 11.84
N PRO A 146 -6.57 -15.48 11.69
CA PRO A 146 -6.16 -16.82 11.29
C PRO A 146 -5.67 -16.85 9.84
N SER A 147 -4.73 -17.75 9.54
CA SER A 147 -4.27 -17.97 8.17
C SER A 147 -5.38 -18.57 7.30
N THR A 148 -5.56 -18.04 6.10
CA THR A 148 -6.56 -18.49 5.12
C THR A 148 -5.96 -18.52 3.71
N ASP A 149 -6.71 -19.03 2.73
CA ASP A 149 -6.27 -19.05 1.32
C ASP A 149 -5.92 -17.65 0.79
N LYS A 150 -6.57 -16.60 1.30
CA LYS A 150 -6.30 -15.21 0.92
C LYS A 150 -5.12 -14.61 1.68
N VAL A 151 -4.89 -15.03 2.93
CA VAL A 151 -3.88 -14.46 3.84
C VAL A 151 -2.94 -15.56 4.31
N SER A 152 -1.74 -15.59 3.75
CA SER A 152 -0.73 -16.60 4.09
C SER A 152 -0.25 -16.49 5.54
N ALA A 153 0.05 -17.62 6.17
CA ALA A 153 0.62 -17.69 7.52
C ALA A 153 1.95 -16.93 7.66
N ARG A 154 2.71 -16.78 6.57
CA ARG A 154 3.95 -16.00 6.56
C ARG A 154 3.69 -14.53 6.89
N ILE A 155 2.61 -13.96 6.35
CA ILE A 155 2.26 -12.54 6.50
C ILE A 155 1.79 -12.28 7.93
N THR A 156 0.92 -13.14 8.48
CA THR A 156 0.43 -13.00 9.86
C THR A 156 1.57 -13.14 10.88
N LYS A 157 2.48 -14.11 10.68
CA LYS A 157 3.67 -14.28 11.53
C LYS A 157 4.63 -13.09 11.47
N GLN A 158 4.79 -12.48 10.30
CA GLN A 158 5.58 -11.26 10.16
C GLN A 158 4.94 -10.10 10.91
N ALA A 159 3.62 -9.91 10.78
CA ALA A 159 2.89 -8.88 11.51
C ALA A 159 3.03 -9.09 13.03
N GLU A 160 2.83 -10.32 13.52
CA GLU A 160 2.99 -10.69 14.93
C GLU A 160 4.40 -10.36 15.45
N THR A 161 5.43 -10.70 14.68
CA THR A 161 6.83 -10.41 15.04
C THR A 161 7.07 -8.91 15.20
N LEU A 162 6.62 -8.11 14.23
CA LEU A 162 6.78 -6.65 14.26
C LEU A 162 5.98 -6.01 15.40
N THR A 163 4.75 -6.46 15.66
CA THR A 163 3.95 -5.96 16.77
C THR A 163 4.56 -6.32 18.13
N ASN A 164 5.13 -7.51 18.27
CA ASN A 164 5.80 -7.93 19.50
C ASN A 164 7.07 -7.11 19.75
N GLN A 165 7.83 -6.78 18.70
CA GLN A 165 8.97 -5.86 18.79
C GLN A 165 8.54 -4.46 19.22
N TRP A 166 7.44 -3.94 18.66
CA TRP A 166 6.87 -2.66 19.09
C TRP A 166 6.48 -2.67 20.57
N LEU A 167 5.74 -3.69 21.01
CA LEU A 167 5.36 -3.82 22.41
C LEU A 167 6.59 -3.92 23.32
N ALA A 168 7.60 -4.72 22.95
CA ALA A 168 8.83 -4.87 23.72
C ALA A 168 9.58 -3.53 23.88
N TYR A 169 9.67 -2.73 22.81
CA TYR A 169 10.26 -1.39 22.87
C TYR A 169 9.49 -0.48 23.84
N VAL A 170 8.16 -0.38 23.69
CA VAL A 170 7.31 0.49 24.53
C VAL A 170 7.39 0.08 26.00
N THR A 171 7.38 -1.22 26.29
CA THR A 171 7.51 -1.75 27.66
C THR A 171 8.88 -1.48 28.25
N LYS A 172 9.96 -1.75 27.50
CA LYS A 172 11.34 -1.53 27.99
C LYS A 172 11.61 -0.06 28.30
N GLN A 173 11.11 0.84 27.46
CA GLN A 173 11.28 2.29 27.61
C GLN A 173 10.22 2.94 28.51
N ARG A 174 9.21 2.18 28.97
CA ARG A 174 8.11 2.64 29.84
C ARG A 174 7.38 3.88 29.29
N LEU A 175 7.02 3.85 28.01
CA LEU A 175 6.49 5.01 27.28
C LEU A 175 4.95 5.14 27.31
N LEU A 176 4.26 4.18 27.94
CA LEU A 176 2.81 4.11 27.96
C LEU A 176 2.23 5.22 28.86
N LYS A 177 1.29 6.01 28.32
CA LYS A 177 0.62 7.12 29.01
C LYS A 177 -0.81 6.79 29.39
N LYS A 178 -1.61 6.29 28.45
CA LYS A 178 -3.05 6.06 28.63
C LYS A 178 -3.43 4.68 28.12
N VAL A 179 -4.42 4.10 28.80
CA VAL A 179 -5.03 2.82 28.43
C VAL A 179 -6.54 2.99 28.52
N PHE A 180 -7.25 2.51 27.50
CA PHE A 180 -8.70 2.51 27.47
C PHE A 180 -9.21 1.16 26.96
N VAL A 181 -9.92 0.43 27.82
CA VAL A 181 -10.53 -0.85 27.47
C VAL A 181 -11.91 -0.58 26.88
N SER A 182 -12.18 -1.14 25.71
CA SER A 182 -13.45 -1.01 25.00
C SER A 182 -13.99 -2.38 24.59
N ILE A 183 -15.22 -2.42 24.09
CA ILE A 183 -15.79 -3.65 23.50
C ILE A 183 -14.97 -4.12 22.28
N LYS A 184 -14.33 -3.20 21.54
CA LYS A 184 -13.55 -3.51 20.33
C LYS A 184 -12.16 -4.08 20.62
N GLY A 185 -11.68 -3.97 21.86
CA GLY A 185 -10.31 -4.25 22.24
C GLY A 185 -9.74 -3.16 23.14
N ILE A 186 -8.42 -3.14 23.27
CA ILE A 186 -7.70 -2.24 24.19
C ILE A 186 -6.97 -1.16 23.38
N TYR A 187 -7.30 0.09 23.65
CA TYR A 187 -6.60 1.24 23.11
C TYR A 187 -5.42 1.61 24.02
N TYR A 188 -4.26 1.82 23.41
CA TYR A 188 -3.06 2.28 24.07
C TYR A 188 -2.62 3.63 23.48
N GLU A 189 -2.07 4.49 24.34
CA GLU A 189 -1.37 5.70 23.93
C GLU A 189 0.03 5.69 24.53
N ALA A 190 1.06 5.84 23.71
CA ALA A 190 2.45 6.00 24.15
C ALA A 190 3.07 7.27 23.61
N ASN A 191 3.98 7.87 24.38
CA ASN A 191 4.76 9.02 23.94
C ASN A 191 6.14 8.57 23.47
N VAL A 192 6.34 8.57 22.15
CA VAL A 192 7.59 8.15 21.51
C VAL A 192 8.29 9.37 20.94
N LYS A 193 9.43 9.76 21.54
CA LYS A 193 10.23 10.94 21.16
C LYS A 193 9.41 12.23 21.01
N GLY A 194 8.44 12.45 21.90
CA GLY A 194 7.59 13.65 21.90
C GLY A 194 6.34 13.54 21.03
N GLN A 195 6.17 12.45 20.27
CA GLN A 195 4.97 12.17 19.49
C GLN A 195 4.07 11.20 20.25
N GLU A 196 2.79 11.55 20.39
CA GLU A 196 1.77 10.63 20.91
C GLU A 196 1.33 9.70 19.78
N VAL A 197 1.45 8.39 20.02
CA VAL A 197 1.08 7.31 19.11
C VAL A 197 -0.03 6.50 19.75
N ARG A 198 -1.13 6.29 19.02
CA ARG A 198 -2.31 5.57 19.49
C ARG A 198 -2.58 4.36 18.62
N TRP A 199 -2.81 3.21 19.27
CA TRP A 199 -3.17 1.99 18.57
C TRP A 199 -4.16 1.14 19.36
N LEU A 200 -4.90 0.32 18.64
CA LEU A 200 -5.87 -0.64 19.15
C LEU A 200 -5.30 -2.05 19.02
N VAL A 201 -5.32 -2.80 20.13
CA VAL A 201 -5.08 -4.23 20.15
C VAL A 201 -6.42 -4.95 20.28
N PRO A 202 -6.88 -5.67 19.24
CA PRO A 202 -8.10 -6.47 19.33
C PRO A 202 -7.95 -7.59 20.35
N PHE A 203 -9.06 -8.00 20.97
CA PHE A 203 -9.07 -9.22 21.77
C PHE A 203 -8.80 -10.45 20.89
N LYS A 204 -8.10 -11.44 21.45
CA LYS A 204 -7.76 -12.70 20.76
C LYS A 204 -8.96 -13.65 20.76
N PHE A 205 -10.04 -13.25 20.08
CA PHE A 205 -11.19 -14.11 19.85
C PHE A 205 -11.19 -14.64 18.42
N PRO A 206 -11.62 -15.89 18.20
CA PRO A 206 -11.90 -16.38 16.85
C PRO A 206 -12.99 -15.50 16.23
N THR A 207 -12.66 -14.83 15.14
CA THR A 207 -13.60 -13.99 14.40
C THR A 207 -13.82 -14.57 13.02
N MET A 208 -15.06 -14.51 12.53
CA MET A 208 -15.34 -14.88 11.15
C MET A 208 -14.79 -13.81 10.23
N ILE A 209 -14.02 -14.24 9.23
CA ILE A 209 -13.46 -13.33 8.23
C ILE A 209 -14.58 -13.00 7.22
N PRO A 210 -14.97 -11.72 7.11
CA PRO A 210 -16.05 -11.33 6.21
C PRO A 210 -15.61 -11.43 4.75
N SER A 211 -16.51 -11.91 3.88
CA SER A 211 -16.20 -12.23 2.48
C SER A 211 -16.20 -11.02 1.54
N ASP A 212 -16.83 -9.93 1.95
CA ASP A 212 -17.00 -8.67 1.22
C ASP A 212 -15.73 -7.79 1.22
N VAL A 213 -14.76 -8.10 2.09
CA VAL A 213 -13.52 -7.33 2.19
C VAL A 213 -12.49 -7.74 1.14
N ASP A 214 -11.94 -6.74 0.43
CA ASP A 214 -10.87 -6.93 -0.55
C ASP A 214 -9.49 -7.02 0.12
N PHE A 215 -9.10 -8.25 0.49
CA PHE A 215 -7.80 -8.57 1.05
C PHE A 215 -6.62 -8.19 0.14
N ARG A 216 -6.80 -8.12 -1.19
CA ARG A 216 -5.67 -7.76 -2.08
C ARG A 216 -5.23 -6.32 -1.85
N ILE A 217 -6.18 -5.44 -1.57
CA ILE A 217 -5.90 -4.04 -1.21
C ILE A 217 -5.26 -3.99 0.16
N MET A 218 -5.86 -4.64 1.17
CA MET A 218 -5.34 -4.61 2.54
C MET A 218 -3.92 -5.18 2.66
N LEU A 219 -3.62 -6.28 1.96
CA LEU A 219 -2.28 -6.87 1.93
C LEU A 219 -1.24 -5.91 1.33
N THR A 220 -1.64 -5.05 0.39
CA THR A 220 -0.73 -4.05 -0.17
C THR A 220 -0.43 -2.94 0.85
N PHE A 221 -1.42 -2.50 1.60
CA PHE A 221 -1.20 -1.58 2.71
C PHE A 221 -0.34 -2.22 3.80
N LEU A 222 -0.63 -3.47 4.17
CA LEU A 222 0.13 -4.22 5.17
C LEU A 222 1.60 -4.38 4.76
N GLU A 223 1.89 -4.61 3.48
CA GLU A 223 3.25 -4.66 2.94
C GLU A 223 3.99 -3.33 3.13
N PHE A 224 3.33 -2.22 2.80
CA PHE A 224 3.87 -0.87 2.98
C PHE A 224 4.09 -0.54 4.46
N TYR A 225 3.10 -0.82 5.31
CA TYR A 225 3.14 -0.58 6.76
C TYR A 225 4.13 -1.46 7.49
N SER A 226 4.30 -2.72 7.07
CA SER A 226 5.35 -3.60 7.62
C SER A 226 6.73 -3.02 7.35
N THR A 227 6.96 -2.51 6.12
CA THR A 227 8.23 -1.88 5.76
C THR A 227 8.44 -0.59 6.55
N LEU A 228 7.42 0.26 6.67
CA LEU A 228 7.47 1.49 7.48
C LEU A 228 7.83 1.19 8.94
N LEU A 229 7.11 0.26 9.58
CA LEU A 229 7.36 -0.08 10.98
C LEU A 229 8.75 -0.69 11.16
N HIS A 230 9.25 -1.47 10.19
CA HIS A 230 10.62 -1.98 10.22
C HIS A 230 11.66 -0.85 10.24
N PHE A 231 11.51 0.17 9.38
CA PHE A 231 12.36 1.37 9.40
C PHE A 231 12.28 2.13 10.73
N VAL A 232 11.07 2.22 11.30
CA VAL A 232 10.85 2.91 12.56
C VAL A 232 11.52 2.17 13.70
N LEU A 233 11.27 0.86 13.83
CA LEU A 233 11.85 0.02 14.87
C LEU A 233 13.38 -0.02 14.78
N TYR A 234 13.94 -0.11 13.57
CA TYR A 234 15.40 -0.06 13.36
C TYR A 234 16.04 1.21 13.94
N ARG A 235 15.33 2.34 13.93
CA ARG A 235 15.83 3.63 14.48
C ARG A 235 15.46 3.86 15.96
N LEU A 236 14.56 3.05 16.51
CA LEU A 236 14.15 3.09 17.91
C LEU A 236 14.99 2.19 18.79
N TYR A 237 15.38 1.02 18.28
CA TYR A 237 16.35 0.12 18.89
C TYR A 237 17.78 0.65 18.73
#